data_AF-F9P7W2-F1
#
_entry.id   AF-F9P7W2-F1
#
_cell.length_a   1.000
_cell.length_b   1.000
_cell.length_c   1.000
_cell.angle_alpha   90.00
_cell.angle_beta   90.00
_cell.angle_gamma   90.00
#
_symmetry.space_group_name_H-M   'P 1'
#
loop_
_entity.id
_entity.type
_entity.pdbx_description
1 polymer ?
#
loop_
_entity_poly.entity_id
_entity_poly.type
_entity_poly.pdbx_seq_one_letter_code
_entity_poly.pdbx_strand_id
1 'polypeptide(L)'
;MDSDSRYFLITKNPIDMKEILVDQGFVPGDIKEIIVGPANDRPGATKLGNNQSITQEEAEALEAIQKAGYKVKFQLLPDVSIGYWDDFKSKFGF
;
A
#
# COMPACT_ATOMS: atom_id res chain seq x y z
N MET A 1 21.97 -16.47 13.44
CA MET A 1 20.70 -17.02 13.96
C MET A 1 19.65 -16.57 12.98
N ASP A 2 19.22 -17.46 12.10
CA ASP A 2 18.10 -17.18 11.22
C ASP A 2 16.86 -17.76 11.89
N SER A 3 15.82 -16.93 12.04
CA SER A 3 14.53 -17.36 12.56
C SER A 3 13.72 -17.94 11.41
N ASP A 4 13.19 -19.16 11.57
CA ASP A 4 12.27 -19.78 10.59
C ASP A 4 10.84 -19.21 10.67
N SER A 5 10.60 -18.25 11.58
CA SER A 5 9.27 -17.69 11.80
C SER A 5 8.87 -16.78 10.63
N ARG A 6 7.68 -17.02 10.08
CA ARG A 6 7.07 -16.15 9.07
C ARG A 6 6.02 -15.25 9.71
N TYR A 7 6.14 -13.95 9.48
CA TYR A 7 5.25 -12.95 10.03
C TYR A 7 4.37 -12.35 8.93
N PHE A 8 3.18 -11.93 9.33
CA PHE A 8 2.30 -11.11 8.50
C PHE A 8 2.16 -9.74 9.14
N LEU A 9 2.64 -8.70 8.47
CA LEU A 9 2.57 -7.32 8.95
C LEU A 9 1.33 -6.65 8.37
N ILE A 10 0.48 -6.11 9.24
CA ILE A 10 -0.70 -5.32 8.87
C ILE A 10 -0.61 -3.98 9.57
N THR A 11 -0.82 -2.90 8.81
CA THR A 11 -1.01 -1.56 9.36
C THR A 11 -2.45 -1.11 9.15
N LYS A 12 -2.87 -0.10 9.92
CA LYS A 12 -4.23 0.47 9.78
C LYS A 12 -4.38 1.27 8.50
N ASN A 13 -3.32 1.92 8.04
CA ASN A 13 -3.32 2.79 6.86
C ASN A 13 -1.95 2.76 6.15
N PRO A 14 -1.87 3.31 4.92
CA PRO A 14 -0.62 3.43 4.17
C PRO A 14 0.47 4.32 4.79
N ILE A 15 0.09 5.32 5.59
CA ILE A 15 1.03 6.24 6.23
C ILE A 15 1.90 5.48 7.25
N ASP A 16 1.27 4.67 8.10
CA ASP A 16 1.97 3.83 9.07
C ASP A 16 2.90 2.81 8.36
N MET A 17 2.45 2.26 7.23
CA MET A 17 3.29 1.34 6.44
C MET A 17 4.49 2.06 5.83
N LYS A 18 4.30 3.30 5.36
CA LYS A 18 5.38 4.15 4.84
C LYS A 18 6.37 4.51 5.94
N GLU A 19 5.91 4.77 7.16
CA GLU A 19 6.81 5.02 8.30
C GLU A 19 7.74 3.82 8.52
N ILE A 20 7.19 2.60 8.54
CA ILE A 20 7.97 1.37 8.75
C ILE A 20 8.93 1.12 7.58
N LEU A 21 8.41 1.06 6.35
CA LEU A 21 9.19 0.61 5.19
C LEU A 21 10.15 1.68 4.65
N VAL A 22 9.80 2.95 4.76
CA VAL A 22 10.54 4.06 4.14
C VAL A 22 11.27 4.88 5.20
N ASP A 23 10.58 5.39 6.22
CA ASP A 23 11.20 6.31 7.18
C ASP A 23 12.16 5.59 8.14
N GLN A 24 11.76 4.42 8.62
CA GLN A 24 12.57 3.57 9.50
C GLN A 24 13.51 2.65 8.69
N GLY A 25 13.28 2.52 7.38
CA GLY A 25 14.09 1.69 6.49
C GLY A 25 13.99 0.18 6.78
N PHE A 26 12.86 -0.28 7.34
CA PHE A 26 12.65 -1.71 7.58
C PHE A 26 12.56 -2.48 6.25
N VAL A 27 13.40 -3.50 6.11
CA VAL A 27 13.42 -4.38 4.94
C VAL A 27 12.86 -5.75 5.33
N PRO A 28 11.64 -6.13 4.90
CA PRO A 28 11.02 -7.42 5.19
C PRO A 28 11.61 -8.54 4.32
N GLY A 29 12.93 -8.70 4.36
CA GLY A 29 13.69 -9.63 3.53
C GLY A 29 13.48 -9.35 2.04
N ASP A 30 13.08 -10.38 1.33
CA ASP A 30 12.90 -10.44 -0.12
C ASP A 30 11.47 -10.10 -0.59
N ILE A 31 10.59 -9.67 0.32
CA ILE A 31 9.27 -9.15 -0.04
C ILE A 31 9.40 -7.83 -0.80
N LYS A 32 8.82 -7.78 -2.01
CA LYS A 32 8.82 -6.61 -2.91
C LYS A 32 7.43 -6.13 -3.30
N GLU A 33 6.37 -6.75 -2.79
CA GLU A 33 4.99 -6.35 -3.07
C GLU A 33 4.26 -6.10 -1.75
N ILE A 34 3.52 -5.00 -1.67
CA ILE A 34 2.59 -4.70 -0.57
C ILE A 34 1.15 -4.80 -1.07
N ILE A 35 0.27 -5.24 -0.18
CA ILE A 35 -1.16 -5.38 -0.48
C ILE A 35 -1.94 -4.30 0.26
N VAL A 36 -2.63 -3.45 -0.50
CA VAL A 36 -3.67 -2.56 0.02
C VAL A 36 -4.98 -3.31 -0.05
N GLY A 37 -5.48 -3.69 1.14
CA GLY A 37 -6.77 -4.34 1.31
C GLY A 37 -7.96 -3.37 1.17
N PRO A 38 -9.07 -3.59 1.90
CA PRO A 38 -10.21 -2.69 1.85
C PRO A 38 -9.84 -1.30 2.39
N ALA A 39 -10.27 -0.25 1.68
CA ALA A 39 -10.11 1.14 2.09
C ALA A 39 -11.44 1.86 1.91
N ASN A 40 -12.24 1.93 2.98
CA ASN A 40 -13.60 2.46 2.89
C ASN A 40 -13.64 3.91 2.41
N ASP A 41 -14.70 4.21 1.66
CA ASP A 41 -15.01 5.57 1.23
C ASP A 41 -15.26 6.50 2.42
N ARG A 42 -14.73 7.72 2.32
CA ARG A 42 -14.80 8.73 3.39
C ARG A 42 -14.54 10.12 2.83
N PRO A 43 -14.96 11.21 3.52
CA PRO A 43 -14.76 12.57 3.04
C PRO A 43 -13.30 12.85 2.65
N GLY A 44 -13.09 13.41 1.46
CA GLY A 44 -11.76 13.73 0.93
C GLY A 44 -11.02 12.54 0.28
N ALA A 45 -11.63 11.36 0.21
CA ALA A 45 -11.05 10.22 -0.49
C ALA A 45 -11.48 10.18 -1.97
N THR A 46 -10.57 9.75 -2.83
CA THR A 46 -10.83 9.47 -4.24
C THR A 46 -11.06 7.98 -4.42
N LYS A 47 -12.21 7.60 -4.99
CA LYS A 47 -12.57 6.21 -5.26
C LYS A 47 -11.73 5.62 -6.39
N LEU A 48 -11.11 4.47 -6.15
CA LEU A 48 -10.32 3.71 -7.11
C LEU A 48 -11.12 2.54 -7.72
N GLY A 49 -11.85 1.79 -6.89
CA GLY A 49 -12.66 0.64 -7.30
C GLY A 49 -13.01 -0.27 -6.12
N ASN A 50 -14.02 -1.14 -6.23
CA ASN A 50 -14.36 -2.18 -5.24
C ASN A 50 -14.24 -1.81 -3.75
N ASN A 51 -14.81 -0.65 -3.35
CA ASN A 51 -14.75 -0.15 -1.97
C ASN A 51 -13.31 0.14 -1.47
N GLN A 52 -12.45 0.57 -2.39
CA GLN A 52 -11.12 1.11 -2.15
C GLN A 52 -11.11 2.58 -2.58
N SER A 53 -11.02 3.47 -1.59
CA SER A 53 -10.94 4.91 -1.72
C SER A 53 -9.75 5.42 -0.89
N ILE A 54 -8.96 6.31 -1.49
CA ILE A 54 -7.66 6.76 -0.96
C ILE A 54 -7.63 8.29 -0.91
N THR A 55 -7.12 8.87 0.18
CA THR A 55 -6.91 10.33 0.30
C THR A 55 -5.61 10.77 -0.37
N GLN A 56 -5.43 12.07 -0.57
CA GLN A 56 -4.17 12.60 -1.12
C GLN A 56 -2.95 12.24 -0.25
N GLU A 57 -3.08 12.33 1.08
CA GLU A 57 -2.01 11.98 2.02
C GLU A 57 -1.63 10.49 1.95
N GLU A 58 -2.63 9.61 1.81
CA GLU A 58 -2.36 8.19 1.60
C GLU A 58 -1.71 7.92 0.25
N ALA A 59 -2.11 8.65 -0.79
CA ALA A 59 -1.50 8.56 -2.11
C ALA A 59 -0.02 8.96 -2.08
N GLU A 60 0.36 9.99 -1.33
CA GLU A 60 1.76 10.37 -1.10
C GLU A 60 2.55 9.25 -0.40
N ALA A 61 1.95 8.59 0.59
CA ALA A 61 2.56 7.46 1.27
C ALA A 61 2.76 6.25 0.33
N LEU A 62 1.75 5.90 -0.47
CA LEU A 62 1.83 4.81 -1.45
C LEU A 62 2.88 5.10 -2.54
N GLU A 63 2.96 6.34 -3.00
CA GLU A 63 3.97 6.78 -3.96
C GLU A 63 5.39 6.71 -3.36
N ALA A 64 5.58 7.11 -2.11
CA ALA A 64 6.85 6.99 -1.42
C ALA A 64 7.28 5.52 -1.26
N ILE A 65 6.35 4.64 -0.89
CA ILE A 65 6.58 3.19 -0.82
C ILE A 65 6.97 2.64 -2.20
N GLN A 66 6.29 3.06 -3.27
CA GLN A 66 6.61 2.60 -4.61
C GLN A 66 7.99 3.06 -5.08
N LYS A 67 8.35 4.32 -4.80
CA LYS A 67 9.70 4.86 -5.05
C LYS A 67 10.79 4.17 -4.23
N ALA A 68 10.47 3.64 -3.06
CA ALA A 68 11.37 2.82 -2.26
C ALA A 68 11.58 1.40 -2.85
N GLY A 69 10.91 1.06 -3.95
CA GLY A 69 11.13 -0.18 -4.70
C GLY A 69 10.12 -1.29 -4.43
N TYR A 70 9.00 -0.99 -3.76
CA TYR A 70 7.91 -1.94 -3.55
C TYR A 70 6.83 -1.76 -4.62
N LYS A 71 6.28 -2.86 -5.14
CA LYS A 71 5.03 -2.80 -5.91
C LYS A 71 3.85 -2.67 -4.97
N VAL A 72 2.94 -1.75 -5.26
CA VAL A 72 1.74 -1.54 -4.46
C VAL A 72 0.54 -2.09 -5.21
N LYS A 73 -0.10 -3.12 -4.66
CA LYS A 73 -1.23 -3.80 -5.29
C LYS A 73 -2.50 -3.58 -4.48
N PHE A 74 -3.59 -3.23 -5.17
CA PHE A 74 -4.91 -3.09 -4.57
C PHE A 74 -5.68 -4.41 -4.70
N GLN A 75 -5.86 -5.09 -3.58
CA GLN A 75 -6.40 -6.45 -3.56
C GLN A 75 -7.18 -6.73 -2.27
N LEU A 76 -8.48 -6.98 -2.42
CA LEU A 76 -9.39 -7.28 -1.30
C LEU A 76 -9.33 -8.74 -0.87
N LEU A 77 -9.30 -9.65 -1.86
CA LEU A 77 -9.21 -11.10 -1.69
C LEU A 77 -8.15 -11.65 -2.66
N PRO A 78 -7.60 -12.87 -2.45
CA PRO A 78 -6.57 -13.47 -3.30
C PRO A 78 -6.86 -13.48 -4.81
N ASP A 79 -8.13 -13.43 -5.19
CA ASP A 79 -8.66 -13.44 -6.55
C ASP A 79 -9.34 -12.12 -6.97
N VAL A 80 -9.49 -11.16 -6.05
CA VAL A 80 -10.17 -9.87 -6.28
C VAL A 80 -9.18 -8.72 -6.16
N SER A 81 -8.63 -8.29 -7.29
CA SER A 81 -7.72 -7.15 -7.40
C SER A 81 -8.25 -6.14 -8.42
N ILE A 82 -8.03 -4.85 -8.15
CA ILE A 82 -8.41 -3.76 -9.06
C ILE A 82 -7.23 -3.20 -9.86
N GLY A 83 -5.99 -3.59 -9.51
CA GLY A 83 -4.78 -3.13 -10.20
C GLY A 83 -3.65 -2.76 -9.24
N TYR A 84 -2.63 -2.11 -9.80
CA TYR A 84 -1.45 -1.61 -9.10
C TYR A 84 -1.52 -0.09 -8.94
N TRP A 85 -0.69 0.47 -8.05
CA TRP A 85 -0.64 1.91 -7.83
C TRP A 85 -0.36 2.71 -9.11
N ASP A 86 0.45 2.19 -10.02
CA ASP A 86 0.69 2.81 -11.33
C ASP A 86 -0.59 3.05 -12.15
N ASP A 87 -1.63 2.23 -11.97
CA ASP A 87 -2.91 2.40 -12.66
C ASP A 87 -3.73 3.58 -12.12
N PHE A 88 -3.41 4.05 -10.91
CA PHE A 88 -4.24 5.01 -10.17
C PHE A 88 -3.54 6.32 -9.82
N LYS A 89 -2.20 6.34 -9.75
CA LYS A 89 -1.42 7.47 -9.23
C LYS A 89 -1.63 8.80 -9.98
N SER A 90 -1.99 8.73 -11.27
CA SER A 90 -2.32 9.91 -12.08
C SER A 90 -3.54 10.69 -11.56
N LYS A 91 -4.45 10.04 -10.81
CA LYS A 91 -5.59 10.70 -10.15
C LYS A 91 -5.15 11.67 -9.03
N PHE A 92 -3.91 11.55 -8.57
CA PHE A 92 -3.34 12.29 -7.45
C PHE A 92 -2.16 13.19 -7.87
N GLY A 93 -1.90 13.29 -9.18
CA GLY A 93 -0.86 14.16 -9.74
C GLY A 93 0.55 13.54 -9.81
N PHE A 94 0.66 12.21 -9.78
CA PHE A 94 1.92 11.47 -9.95
C PHE A 94 2.09 10.84 -11.34
#